data_AF-A0A436BH77-F1
#
_entry.id   AF-A0A436BH77-F1
#
_cell.length_a   1.000
_cell.length_b   1.000
_cell.length_c   1.000
_cell.angle_alpha   90.00
_cell.angle_beta   90.00
_cell.angle_gamma   90.00
#
_symmetry.space_group_name_H-M   'P 1'
#
loop_
_entity.id
_entity.type
_entity.pdbx_description
1 polymer ?
#
loop_
_entity_poly.entity_id
_entity_poly.type
_entity_poly.pdbx_seq_one_letter_code
_entity_poly.pdbx_strand_id
1 'polypeptide(L)'
;MPAVLTAVPSAVPGEMQLVHRALARDGDAFRTIIKTHNQRLYRIARGVVRNDSEAEDIVQEAYVKAFAHLDAFRGDSSLATWLSRIVINEALGRLRKRRKTVALPENPQAEIIRFPLNPS
;
A
#
# COMPACT_ATOMS: atom_id res chain seq x y z
N MET A 1 41.99 2.36 35.97
CA MET A 1 41.16 1.52 35.07
C MET A 1 39.94 2.33 34.67
N PRO A 2 39.89 3.03 33.51
CA PRO A 2 38.63 3.60 33.03
C PRO A 2 37.90 2.55 32.18
N ALA A 3 36.62 2.36 32.47
CA ALA A 3 35.71 1.55 31.68
C ALA A 3 35.46 2.24 30.33
N VAL A 4 35.80 1.55 29.24
CA VAL A 4 35.45 1.97 27.89
C VAL A 4 33.97 1.66 27.69
N LEU A 5 33.11 2.69 27.69
CA LEU A 5 31.78 2.57 27.11
C LEU A 5 31.95 2.33 25.61
N THR A 6 31.80 1.08 25.18
CA THR A 6 31.56 0.72 23.79
C THR A 6 30.21 1.29 23.39
N ALA A 7 30.22 2.47 22.76
CA ALA A 7 29.08 2.99 22.05
C ALA A 7 28.71 1.99 20.94
N VAL A 8 27.57 1.33 21.07
CA VAL A 8 26.95 0.59 19.97
C VAL A 8 26.61 1.61 18.90
N PRO A 9 27.17 1.55 17.68
CA PRO A 9 26.75 2.46 16.63
C PRO A 9 25.32 2.08 16.26
N SER A 10 24.35 2.88 16.68
CA SER A 10 23.00 2.88 16.10
C SER A 10 23.08 3.51 14.71
N ALA A 11 23.74 2.82 13.78
CA ALA A 11 23.78 3.20 12.38
C ALA A 11 22.42 2.86 11.78
N VAL A 12 21.44 3.76 11.93
CA VAL A 12 20.30 3.78 11.01
C VAL A 12 20.93 4.03 9.64
N PRO A 13 20.95 3.03 8.73
CA PRO A 13 21.58 3.23 7.43
C PRO A 13 20.82 4.34 6.71
N GLY A 14 21.53 5.17 5.94
CA GLY A 14 20.88 6.20 5.14
C GLY A 14 19.78 5.58 4.27
N GLU A 15 18.67 6.28 4.09
CA GLU A 15 17.49 5.75 3.39
C GLU A 15 17.84 5.15 2.01
N MET A 16 18.75 5.79 1.29
CA MET A 16 19.26 5.29 0.01
C MET A 16 20.10 4.01 0.14
N GLN A 17 20.87 3.88 1.21
CA GLN A 17 21.63 2.66 1.49
C GLN A 17 20.70 1.48 1.79
N LEU A 18 19.60 1.71 2.54
CA LEU A 18 18.55 0.70 2.73
C LEU A 18 17.90 0.30 1.40
N VAL A 19 17.61 1.27 0.53
CA VAL A 19 17.06 0.99 -0.81
C VAL A 19 18.03 0.16 -1.65
N HIS A 20 19.31 0.52 -1.72
CA HIS A 20 20.32 -0.24 -2.47
C HIS A 20 20.45 -1.69 -1.97
N ARG A 21 20.45 -1.90 -0.65
CA ARG A 21 20.47 -3.25 -0.08
C ARG A 21 19.20 -4.04 -0.42
N ALA A 22 18.03 -3.41 -0.34
CA ALA A 22 16.77 -4.05 -0.73
C ALA A 22 16.76 -4.42 -2.23
N LEU A 23 17.31 -3.58 -3.11
CA LEU A 23 17.51 -3.90 -4.53
C LEU A 23 18.42 -5.12 -4.72
N ALA A 24 19.46 -5.26 -3.89
CA ALA A 24 20.34 -6.42 -3.84
C ALA A 24 19.70 -7.67 -3.17
N ARG A 25 18.37 -7.67 -2.97
CA ARG A 25 17.59 -8.77 -2.36
C ARG A 25 17.95 -9.07 -0.90
N ASP A 26 18.46 -8.07 -0.18
CA ASP A 26 18.73 -8.19 1.25
C ASP A 26 17.43 -8.21 2.08
N GLY A 27 17.16 -9.36 2.71
CA GLY A 27 16.00 -9.58 3.58
C GLY A 27 15.91 -8.64 4.78
N ASP A 28 17.05 -8.22 5.34
CA ASP A 28 17.06 -7.32 6.49
C ASP A 28 16.76 -5.88 6.10
N ALA A 29 17.18 -5.46 4.90
CA ALA A 29 16.79 -4.16 4.36
C ALA A 29 15.27 -4.10 4.12
N PHE A 30 14.68 -5.13 3.52
CA PHE A 30 13.22 -5.24 3.37
C PHE A 30 12.50 -5.14 4.72
N ARG A 31 12.91 -5.95 5.70
CA ARG A 31 12.33 -5.94 7.05
C ARG A 31 12.44 -4.56 7.70
N THR A 32 13.57 -3.89 7.54
CA THR A 32 13.80 -2.56 8.12
C THR A 32 12.88 -1.52 7.51
N ILE A 33 12.76 -1.49 6.17
CA ILE A 33 11.85 -0.59 5.46
C ILE A 33 10.40 -0.81 5.91
N ILE A 34 9.95 -2.07 5.94
CA ILE A 34 8.59 -2.43 6.36
C ILE A 34 8.35 -1.97 7.79
N LYS A 35 9.18 -2.39 8.75
CA LYS A 35 9.02 -2.04 10.17
C LYS A 35 8.97 -0.53 10.40
N THR A 36 9.81 0.21 9.68
CA THR A 36 9.91 1.67 9.83
C THR A 36 8.65 2.39 9.34
N HIS A 37 8.04 1.93 8.25
CA HIS A 37 6.95 2.67 7.60
C HIS A 37 5.56 2.09 7.82
N ASN A 38 5.44 0.83 8.27
CA ASN A 38 4.16 0.10 8.32
C ASN A 38 3.05 0.86 9.04
N GLN A 39 3.34 1.39 10.25
CA GLN A 39 2.32 2.07 11.04
C GLN A 39 1.79 3.34 10.35
N ARG A 40 2.67 4.10 9.68
CA ARG A 40 2.29 5.30 8.94
C ARG A 40 1.44 4.95 7.73
N LEU A 41 1.89 3.99 6.93
CA LEU A 41 1.18 3.55 5.73
C LEU A 41 -0.20 2.97 6.07
N TYR A 42 -0.30 2.18 7.14
CA TYR A 42 -1.57 1.67 7.65
C TYR A 42 -2.54 2.79 8.04
N ARG A 43 -2.08 3.81 8.79
CA ARG A 43 -2.91 4.96 9.16
C ARG A 43 -3.43 5.71 7.93
N ILE A 44 -2.60 5.86 6.90
CA ILE A 44 -3.00 6.50 5.63
C ILE A 44 -4.08 5.65 4.94
N ALA A 45 -3.84 4.36 4.75
CA ALA A 45 -4.82 3.46 4.11
C ALA A 45 -6.15 3.46 4.87
N ARG A 46 -6.12 3.27 6.19
CA ARG A 46 -7.29 3.28 7.07
C ARG A 46 -8.06 4.59 7.00
N GLY A 47 -7.37 5.72 6.94
CA GLY A 47 -8.01 7.03 6.78
C GLY A 47 -8.82 7.15 5.49
N VAL A 48 -8.38 6.48 4.42
CA VAL A 48 -9.06 6.47 3.11
C VAL A 48 -10.22 5.47 3.06
N VAL A 49 -10.00 4.22 3.47
CA VAL A 49 -11.02 3.15 3.32
C VAL A 49 -11.94 2.94 4.51
N ARG A 50 -11.58 3.47 5.69
CA ARG A 50 -12.33 3.35 6.95
C ARG A 50 -12.69 1.90 7.33
N ASN A 51 -11.82 0.95 6.98
CA ASN A 51 -11.95 -0.47 7.29
C ASN A 51 -10.56 -1.04 7.55
N ASP A 52 -10.41 -1.80 8.65
CA ASP A 52 -9.10 -2.23 9.15
C ASP A 52 -8.50 -3.35 8.30
N SER A 53 -9.29 -4.37 7.96
CA SER A 53 -8.85 -5.48 7.12
C SER A 53 -8.47 -5.00 5.71
N GLU A 54 -9.26 -4.11 5.11
CA GLU A 54 -8.89 -3.56 3.81
C GLU A 54 -7.67 -2.65 3.86
N ALA A 55 -7.47 -1.93 4.97
CA ALA A 55 -6.27 -1.13 5.15
C ALA A 55 -5.02 -2.01 5.21
N GLU A 56 -5.09 -3.16 5.89
CA GLU A 56 -4.01 -4.15 5.92
C GLU A 56 -3.71 -4.70 4.52
N ASP A 57 -4.73 -5.13 3.78
CA ASP A 57 -4.58 -5.61 2.40
C ASP A 57 -3.92 -4.57 1.50
N ILE A 58 -4.35 -3.30 1.60
CA ILE A 58 -3.82 -2.20 0.81
C ILE A 58 -2.34 -1.99 1.11
N VAL A 59 -1.94 -2.01 2.38
CA VAL A 59 -0.53 -1.84 2.76
C VAL A 59 0.31 -3.00 2.25
N GLN A 60 -0.19 -4.23 2.34
CA GLN A 60 0.52 -5.41 1.81
C GLN A 60 0.72 -5.29 0.30
N GLU A 61 -0.35 -5.00 -0.46
CA GLU A 61 -0.28 -4.82 -1.91
C GLU A 61 0.65 -3.66 -2.30
N ALA A 62 0.62 -2.57 -1.53
CA ALA A 62 1.51 -1.44 -1.75
C ALA A 62 2.99 -1.81 -1.55
N TYR A 63 3.33 -2.65 -0.55
CA TYR A 63 4.69 -3.14 -0.38
C TYR A 63 5.11 -4.06 -1.53
N VAL A 64 4.24 -4.96 -1.97
CA VAL A 64 4.51 -5.82 -3.14
C VAL A 64 4.85 -4.97 -4.36
N LYS A 65 4.03 -3.96 -4.66
CA LYS A 65 4.26 -3.02 -5.78
C LYS A 65 5.51 -2.18 -5.58
N ALA A 66 5.73 -1.67 -4.37
CA ALA A 66 6.90 -0.88 -4.06
C ALA A 66 8.19 -1.67 -4.28
N PHE A 67 8.28 -2.90 -3.78
CA PHE A 67 9.49 -3.71 -3.95
C PHE A 67 9.66 -4.26 -5.36
N ALA A 68 8.57 -4.45 -6.10
CA ALA A 68 8.63 -4.79 -7.52
C ALA A 68 9.15 -3.64 -8.39
N HIS A 69 9.04 -2.38 -7.94
CA HIS A 69 9.40 -1.18 -8.71
C HIS A 69 10.36 -0.27 -7.92
N LEU A 70 11.12 -0.85 -6.98
CA LEU A 70 11.99 -0.10 -6.09
C LEU A 70 13.13 0.59 -6.85
N ASP A 71 13.51 0.04 -7.99
CA ASP A 71 14.50 0.57 -8.92
C ASP A 71 14.07 1.92 -9.53
N ALA A 72 12.77 2.21 -9.57
CA ALA A 72 12.24 3.49 -10.01
C ALA A 72 12.33 4.59 -8.94
N PHE A 73 12.70 4.26 -7.70
CA PHE A 73 12.89 5.26 -6.64
C PHE A 73 14.22 6.00 -6.82
N ARG A 74 14.15 7.26 -7.24
CA ARG A 74 15.33 8.10 -7.55
C ARG A 74 15.91 8.86 -6.36
N GLY A 75 15.24 8.87 -5.21
CA GLY A 75 15.66 9.68 -4.06
C GLY A 75 15.30 11.17 -4.12
N ASP A 76 14.55 11.61 -5.13
CA ASP A 76 14.04 13.00 -5.25
C ASP A 76 13.09 13.39 -4.09
N SER A 77 12.61 12.41 -3.33
CA SER A 77 11.76 12.55 -2.15
C SER A 77 12.12 11.47 -1.13
N SER A 78 11.66 11.58 0.12
CA SER A 78 11.83 10.47 1.07
C SER A 78 11.10 9.21 0.61
N LEU A 79 11.64 8.05 0.94
CA LEU A 79 11.02 6.74 0.70
C LEU A 79 9.63 6.69 1.34
N ALA A 80 9.48 7.27 2.53
CA ALA A 80 8.21 7.41 3.20
C ALA A 80 7.16 8.15 2.34
N THR A 81 7.57 9.18 1.59
CA THR A 81 6.69 9.96 0.70
C THR A 81 6.29 9.14 -0.51
N TRP A 82 7.27 8.50 -1.15
CA TRP A 82 7.05 7.64 -2.30
C TRP A 82 6.11 6.46 -1.98
N LEU A 83 6.36 5.74 -0.87
CA LEU A 83 5.50 4.67 -0.38
C LEU A 83 4.07 5.15 -0.06
N SER A 84 3.94 6.34 0.53
CA SER A 84 2.61 6.91 0.84
C SER A 84 1.79 7.13 -0.43
N ARG A 85 2.43 7.58 -1.52
CA ARG A 85 1.75 7.78 -2.80
C ARG A 85 1.22 6.46 -3.37
N ILE A 86 2.00 5.39 -3.27
CA ILE A 86 1.57 4.04 -3.69
C ILE A 86 0.34 3.62 -2.87
N VAL A 87 0.40 3.71 -1.55
CA VAL A 87 -0.71 3.36 -0.65
C VAL A 87 -1.99 4.15 -0.95
N ILE A 88 -1.87 5.47 -1.14
CA ILE A 88 -3.02 6.33 -1.48
C ILE A 88 -3.64 5.89 -2.81
N ASN A 89 -2.82 5.61 -3.82
CA ASN A 89 -3.31 5.16 -5.12
C ASN A 89 -4.07 3.83 -5.02
N GLU A 90 -3.53 2.86 -4.27
CA GLU A 90 -4.19 1.57 -4.01
C GLU A 90 -5.51 1.74 -3.25
N ALA A 91 -5.53 2.54 -2.19
CA ALA A 91 -6.72 2.81 -1.40
C ALA A 91 -7.84 3.49 -2.23
N LEU A 92 -7.48 4.51 -3.01
CA LEU A 92 -8.41 5.19 -3.92
C LEU A 92 -8.87 4.25 -5.05
N GLY A 93 -8.01 3.35 -5.51
CA GLY A 93 -8.35 2.31 -6.47
C GLY A 93 -9.40 1.35 -5.93
N ARG A 94 -9.22 0.88 -4.69
CA ARG A 94 -10.18 0.02 -3.98
C ARG A 94 -11.55 0.69 -3.83
N LEU A 95 -11.58 1.95 -3.39
CA LEU A 95 -12.83 2.71 -3.23
C LEU A 95 -13.57 2.89 -4.57
N ARG A 96 -12.84 3.17 -5.66
CA ARG A 96 -13.40 3.26 -7.01
C ARG A 96 -14.02 1.93 -7.48
N LYS A 97 -13.39 0.79 -7.17
CA LYS A 97 -13.93 -0.54 -7.51
C LYS A 97 -15.21 -0.83 -6.71
N ARG A 98 -15.25 -0.53 -5.41
CA ARG A 98 -16.46 -0.72 -4.58
C ARG A 98 -17.67 0.05 -5.14
N ARG A 99 -17.48 1.30 -5.55
CA ARG A 99 -18.57 2.11 -6.13
C ARG A 99 -19.16 1.53 -7.43
N LYS A 100 -18.39 0.74 -8.18
CA LYS A 100 -18.88 0.08 -9.40
C LYS A 100 -19.70 -1.17 -9.09
N THR A 101 -19.53 -1.77 -7.92
CA THR A 101 -20.31 -2.91 -7.45
C THR A 101 -21.53 -2.39 -6.69
N VAL A 102 -22.58 -2.02 -7.44
CA VAL A 102 -23.90 -1.73 -6.85
C VAL A 102 -24.54 -3.06 -6.47
N ALA A 103 -25.04 -3.16 -5.24
CA ALA A 103 -25.78 -4.35 -4.78
C ALA A 103 -27.03 -4.53 -5.65
N LEU A 104 -27.29 -5.76 -6.11
CA LEU A 104 -28.60 -6.07 -6.67
C LEU A 104 -29.65 -5.90 -5.56
N PRO A 105 -30.80 -5.25 -5.85
CA PRO A 105 -31.87 -5.15 -4.88
C PRO A 105 -32.28 -6.55 -4.40
N GLU A 106 -32.42 -6.73 -3.09
CA GLU A 106 -32.74 -8.02 -2.45
C GLU A 106 -34.11 -8.57 -2.85
N ASN A 107 -34.92 -7.75 -3.51
CA ASN A 107 -36.20 -8.15 -4.08
C ASN A 107 -36.22 -7.76 -5.56
N PRO A 108 -35.68 -8.61 -6.46
CA PRO A 108 -35.89 -8.43 -7.88
C PRO A 108 -37.34 -8.82 -8.13
N GLN A 109 -38.28 -7.88 -7.97
CA GLN A 109 -39.52 -7.98 -8.71
C GLN A 109 -39.07 -8.04 -10.17
N ALA A 110 -39.07 -9.24 -10.73
CA ALA A 110 -38.70 -9.49 -12.10
C ALA A 110 -39.79 -8.85 -12.96
N GLU A 111 -39.63 -7.57 -13.23
CA GLU A 111 -40.46 -6.88 -14.20
C GLU A 111 -40.10 -7.49 -15.56
N ILE A 112 -41.00 -8.32 -16.08
CA ILE A 112 -40.85 -8.90 -17.42
C ILE A 112 -40.91 -7.73 -18.39
N ILE A 113 -39.75 -7.21 -18.79
CA ILE A 113 -39.64 -6.22 -19.84
C ILE A 113 -40.11 -6.89 -21.13
N ARG A 114 -41.36 -6.65 -21.51
CA ARG A 114 -41.88 -7.09 -22.81
C ARG A 114 -41.10 -6.35 -23.88
N PHE A 115 -40.26 -7.08 -24.60
CA PHE A 115 -39.61 -6.56 -25.79
C PHE A 115 -40.70 -6.08 -26.76
N PRO A 116 -40.58 -4.87 -27.34
CA PRO A 116 -41.54 -4.42 -28.34
C PRO A 116 -41.41 -5.32 -29.57
N LEU A 117 -42.31 -6.30 -29.67
CA LEU A 117 -42.65 -6.91 -30.95
C LEU A 117 -43.42 -5.82 -31.69
N ASN A 118 -42.76 -5.13 -32.63
CA ASN A 118 -43.48 -4.36 -33.63
C ASN A 118 -43.89 -5.33 -34.74
N PRO A 119 -45.18 -5.69 -34.88
CA PRO A 119 -45.70 -6.21 -36.12
C PRO A 119 -46.03 -5.03 -37.03
N SER A 120 -45.29 -4.88 -38.13
CA SER A 120 -45.77 -4.27 -39.37
C SER A 120 -45.03 -4.91 -40.53
#